data_AF-A0A8X6U0H3-F1
#
_entry.id   AF-A0A8X6U0H3-F1
#
_cell.length_a   1.000
_cell.length_b   1.000
_cell.length_c   1.000
_cell.angle_alpha   90.00
_cell.angle_beta   90.00
_cell.angle_gamma   90.00
#
_symmetry.space_group_name_H-M   'P 1'
#
loop_
_entity.id
_entity.type
_entity.pdbx_description
1 polymer ?
#
loop_
_entity_poly.entity_id
_entity_poly.type
_entity_poly.pdbx_seq_one_letter_code
_entity_poly.pdbx_strand_id
1 'polypeptide(L)'
;MEELPSLKSLLSEEEEFCEIHFKSTYKINDQCRFVVKLPIYRDINQLVDTKGLALSRLSAMENKFKLDSAFEKEYKDFMNEYEEPGHMLPNKNLNSSK
;
A
#
# COMPACT_ATOMS: atom_id res chain seq x y z
N MET A 1 7.02 -28.48 16.15
CA MET A 1 6.41 -27.87 14.97
C MET A 1 4.93 -28.17 15.10
N GLU A 2 4.10 -27.17 15.40
CA GLU A 2 2.66 -27.39 15.49
C GLU A 2 2.14 -27.70 14.08
N GLU A 3 1.87 -28.98 13.83
CA GLU A 3 1.19 -29.43 12.61
C GLU A 3 -0.30 -29.15 12.78
N LEU A 4 -0.81 -28.12 12.10
CA LEU A 4 -2.24 -27.84 12.05
C LEU A 4 -2.96 -28.94 11.23
N PRO A 5 -4.19 -29.34 11.64
CA PRO A 5 -4.91 -30.39 10.94
C PRO A 5 -5.18 -29.99 9.49
N SER A 6 -4.95 -30.92 8.55
CA SER A 6 -5.05 -30.71 7.11
C SER A 6 -6.44 -30.23 6.68
N LEU A 7 -6.60 -28.91 6.57
CA LEU A 7 -7.79 -28.22 6.07
C LEU A 7 -7.86 -28.17 4.54
N LYS A 8 -7.11 -29.02 3.82
CA LYS A 8 -7.02 -28.99 2.35
C LYS A 8 -8.34 -29.30 1.63
N SER A 9 -9.36 -29.84 2.31
CA SER A 9 -10.56 -30.35 1.64
C SER A 9 -11.72 -29.35 1.50
N LEU A 10 -11.62 -28.09 1.95
CA LEU A 10 -12.75 -27.14 1.96
C LEU A 10 -12.34 -25.66 1.76
N LEU A 11 -11.26 -25.34 1.03
CA LEU A 11 -10.93 -23.93 0.77
C LEU A 11 -11.84 -23.35 -0.32
N SER A 12 -12.31 -22.12 -0.12
CA SER A 12 -12.93 -21.31 -1.17
C SER A 12 -11.90 -20.84 -2.19
N GLU A 13 -12.35 -20.42 -3.38
CA GLU A 13 -11.48 -19.88 -4.44
C GLU A 13 -10.64 -18.68 -3.95
N GLU A 14 -11.22 -17.83 -3.08
CA GLU A 14 -10.55 -16.70 -2.44
C GLU A 14 -9.40 -17.15 -1.52
N GLU A 15 -9.64 -18.18 -0.72
CA GLU A 15 -8.65 -18.73 0.21
C GLU A 15 -7.52 -19.45 -0.54
N GLU A 16 -7.86 -20.23 -1.57
CA GLU A 16 -6.85 -20.88 -2.41
C GLU A 16 -5.97 -19.86 -3.13
N PHE A 17 -6.56 -18.79 -3.68
CA PHE A 17 -5.80 -17.69 -4.27
C PHE A 17 -4.86 -17.04 -3.26
N CYS A 18 -5.35 -16.74 -2.05
CA CYS A 18 -4.53 -16.11 -1.00
C CYS A 18 -3.38 -17.00 -0.56
N GLU A 19 -3.60 -18.32 -0.43
CA GLU A 19 -2.56 -19.28 -0.07
C GLU A 19 -1.46 -19.34 -1.15
N ILE A 20 -1.85 -19.40 -2.43
CA ILE A 20 -0.91 -19.37 -3.55
C ILE A 20 -0.16 -18.03 -3.62
N HIS A 21 -0.87 -16.91 -3.42
CA HIS A 21 -0.28 -15.57 -3.43
C HIS A 21 0.71 -15.38 -2.28
N PHE A 22 0.35 -15.84 -1.08
CA PHE A 22 1.23 -15.79 0.07
C PHE A 22 2.51 -16.57 -0.20
N LYS A 23 2.40 -17.84 -0.59
CA LYS A 23 3.57 -18.70 -0.89
C LYS A 23 4.49 -18.12 -1.96
N SER A 24 3.93 -17.46 -2.98
CA SER A 24 4.69 -16.90 -4.09
C SER A 24 5.32 -15.55 -3.79
N THR A 25 4.79 -14.77 -2.83
CA THR A 25 5.23 -13.39 -2.57
C THR A 25 5.86 -13.17 -1.20
N TYR A 26 5.71 -14.14 -0.30
CA TYR A 26 6.35 -14.16 1.01
C TYR A 26 7.88 -14.16 0.87
N LYS A 27 8.53 -13.32 1.67
CA LYS A 27 9.98 -13.32 1.88
C LYS A 27 10.32 -12.82 3.28
N ILE A 28 11.48 -13.24 3.78
CA ILE A 28 12.11 -12.61 4.94
C ILE A 28 13.16 -11.63 4.41
N ASN A 29 13.12 -10.37 4.85
CA ASN A 29 14.12 -9.39 4.44
C ASN A 29 15.40 -9.48 5.29
N ASP A 30 16.44 -8.72 4.94
CA ASP A 30 17.74 -8.72 5.64
C ASP A 30 17.65 -8.27 7.12
N GLN A 31 16.53 -7.66 7.51
CA GLN A 31 16.22 -7.28 8.90
C GLN A 31 15.41 -8.35 9.64
N CYS A 32 15.33 -9.57 9.10
CA CYS A 32 14.54 -10.68 9.64
C CYS A 32 13.03 -10.38 9.80
N ARG A 33 12.47 -9.50 8.96
CA ARG A 33 11.03 -9.19 8.94
C ARG A 33 10.30 -10.00 7.87
N PHE A 34 9.11 -10.48 8.22
CA PHE A 34 8.17 -11.09 7.29
C PHE A 34 7.59 -10.03 6.35
N VAL A 35 7.79 -10.20 5.05
CA VAL A 35 7.26 -9.31 4.01
C VAL A 35 6.40 -10.14 3.07
N VAL A 36 5.15 -9.73 2.90
CA VAL A 36 4.16 -10.40 2.04
C VAL A 36 3.54 -9.33 1.15
N LYS A 37 3.29 -9.68 -0.12
CA LYS A 37 2.54 -8.79 -0.99
C LYS A 37 1.05 -8.96 -0.70
N LEU A 38 0.31 -7.85 -0.59
CA LEU A 38 -1.13 -7.94 -0.41
C LEU A 38 -1.78 -8.48 -1.70
N PRO A 39 -2.62 -9.53 -1.59
CA PRO A 39 -3.35 -10.08 -2.72
C PRO A 39 -4.34 -9.05 -3.25
N ILE A 40 -4.37 -8.89 -4.58
CA ILE A 40 -5.43 -8.18 -5.27
C ILE A 40 -6.29 -9.25 -5.94
N TYR A 41 -7.37 -9.65 -5.26
CA TYR A 41 -8.23 -10.74 -5.70
C TYR A 41 -9.20 -10.32 -6.82
N ARG A 42 -9.65 -9.05 -6.83
CA ARG A 42 -10.61 -8.52 -7.80
C ARG A 42 -9.91 -7.70 -8.87
N ASP A 43 -10.55 -7.57 -10.04
CA ASP A 43 -10.02 -6.75 -11.12
C ASP A 43 -9.82 -5.30 -10.64
N ILE A 44 -8.59 -4.80 -10.76
CA ILE A 44 -8.19 -3.43 -10.42
C ILE A 44 -9.03 -2.42 -11.21
N ASN A 45 -9.49 -2.78 -12.41
CA ASN A 45 -10.33 -1.92 -13.24
C ASN A 45 -11.74 -1.68 -12.64
N GLN A 46 -12.14 -2.44 -11.61
CA GLN A 46 -13.37 -2.17 -10.84
C GLN A 46 -13.20 -1.03 -9.84
N LEU A 47 -11.96 -0.63 -9.52
CA LEU A 47 -11.71 0.62 -8.81
C LEU A 47 -12.07 1.76 -9.77
N VAL A 48 -13.28 2.30 -9.61
CA VAL A 48 -13.79 3.49 -10.30
C VAL A 48 -12.72 4.57 -10.36
N ASP A 49 -12.69 5.41 -11.40
CA ASP A 49 -11.73 6.52 -11.55
C ASP A 49 -11.60 7.37 -10.27
N THR A 50 -10.60 7.04 -9.45
CA THR A 50 -10.32 7.71 -8.19
C THR A 50 -9.51 8.99 -8.38
N LYS A 51 -9.10 9.31 -9.61
CA LYS A 51 -8.22 10.46 -9.89
C LYS A 51 -8.88 11.76 -9.47
N GLY A 52 -10.16 11.95 -9.82
CA GLY A 52 -10.90 13.16 -9.46
C GLY A 52 -11.00 13.34 -7.95
N LEU A 53 -11.29 12.25 -7.22
CA LEU A 53 -11.34 12.28 -5.77
C LEU A 53 -9.96 12.56 -5.15
N ALA A 54 -8.90 11.92 -5.65
CA ALA A 54 -7.54 12.14 -5.17
C ALA A 54 -7.10 13.61 -5.37
N LEU A 55 -7.39 14.20 -6.54
CA LEU A 55 -7.11 15.61 -6.82
C LEU A 55 -7.89 16.54 -5.90
N SER A 56 -9.18 16.28 -5.69
CA SER A 56 -10.00 17.08 -4.77
C SER A 56 -9.45 17.04 -3.34
N ARG A 57 -9.01 15.86 -2.87
CA ARG A 57 -8.38 15.72 -1.55
C ARG A 57 -7.04 16.45 -1.47
N LEU A 58 -6.23 16.38 -2.51
CA LEU A 58 -4.98 17.12 -2.60
C LEU A 58 -5.21 18.63 -2.51
N SER A 59 -6.12 19.19 -3.33
CA SER A 59 -6.41 20.63 -3.30
C SER A 59 -7.00 21.08 -1.95
N ALA A 60 -7.80 20.25 -1.30
CA ALA A 60 -8.29 20.54 0.06
C ALA A 60 -7.15 20.62 1.08
N MET A 61 -6.17 19.72 1.00
CA MET A 61 -4.97 19.74 1.84
C MET A 61 -4.13 21.00 1.59
N GLU A 62 -3.89 21.35 0.33
CA GLU A 62 -3.13 22.55 -0.06
C GLU A 62 -3.81 23.83 0.43
N ASN A 63 -5.14 23.90 0.37
CA ASN A 63 -5.88 25.04 0.91
C ASN A 63 -5.77 25.09 2.44
N LYS A 64 -5.76 23.95 3.12
CA LYS A 64 -5.53 23.91 4.57
C LYS A 64 -4.14 24.42 4.93
N PHE A 65 -3.10 24.07 4.17
CA PHE A 65 -1.75 24.60 4.38
C PHE A 65 -1.68 26.12 4.26
N LYS A 66 -2.40 26.72 3.30
CA LYS A 66 -2.45 28.18 3.14
C LYS A 66 -3.11 28.89 4.31
N LEU A 67 -4.08 28.25 4.95
CA LEU A 67 -4.84 28.82 6.07
C LEU A 67 -4.13 28.60 7.42
N ASP A 68 -3.36 27.52 7.53
CA ASP A 68 -2.69 27.11 8.77
C ASP A 68 -1.25 26.68 8.48
N SER A 69 -0.33 27.62 8.67
CA SER A 69 1.11 27.41 8.45
C SER A 69 1.76 26.51 9.49
N ALA A 70 1.17 26.41 10.69
CA ALA A 70 1.65 25.47 11.71
C ALA A 70 1.36 24.03 11.29
N PHE A 71 0.12 23.78 10.84
CA PHE A 71 -0.27 22.47 10.31
C PHE A 71 0.54 22.07 9.07
N GLU A 72 0.82 23.01 8.16
CA GLU A 72 1.68 22.74 7.00
C GLU A 72 3.06 22.25 7.43
N LYS A 73 3.67 22.93 8.40
CA LYS A 73 5.00 22.57 8.89
C LYS A 73 4.99 21.18 9.51
N GLU A 74 4.08 20.90 10.44
CA GLU A 74 3.97 19.60 11.11
C GLU A 74 3.75 18.46 10.11
N TYR A 75 2.90 18.68 9.09
CA TYR A 75 2.65 17.69 8.06
C TYR A 75 3.92 17.40 7.24
N LYS A 76 4.66 18.45 6.82
CA LYS A 76 5.91 18.29 6.07
C LYS A 76 6.99 17.59 6.88
N ASP A 77 7.14 17.97 8.15
CA ASP A 77 8.10 17.35 9.06
C ASP A 77 7.80 15.85 9.22
N PHE A 78 6.52 15.47 9.40
CA PHE A 78 6.10 14.07 9.43
C PHE A 78 6.38 13.32 8.12
N MET A 79 6.07 13.92 6.97
CA MET A 79 6.29 13.26 5.67
C MET A 79 7.77 13.00 5.41
N ASN A 80 8.66 13.91 5.83
CA ASN A 80 10.10 13.70 5.78
C ASN A 80 10.52 12.54 6.70
N GLU A 81 10.08 12.54 7.96
CA GLU A 81 10.37 11.44 8.90
C GLU A 81 9.86 10.09 8.39
N TYR A 82 8.77 10.07 7.64
CA TYR A 82 8.22 8.87 7.03
C TYR A 82 9.01 8.40 5.81
N GLU A 83 9.57 9.33 5.02
CA GLU A 83 10.39 9.01 3.83
C GLU A 83 11.80 8.55 4.19
N GLU A 84 12.47 9.18 5.16
CA GLU A 84 13.84 8.87 5.58
C GLU A 84 14.13 7.37 5.83
N PRO A 85 13.30 6.60 6.57
CA PRO A 85 13.49 5.17 6.77
C PRO A 85 13.06 4.30 5.58
N GLY A 86 12.64 4.91 4.47
CA GLY A 86 12.17 4.23 3.27
C GLY A 86 10.76 3.64 3.40
N HIS A 87 9.91 4.16 4.30
CA HIS A 87 8.50 3.75 4.37
C HIS A 87 7.69 4.26 3.18
N MET A 88 8.17 5.31 2.52
CA MET A 88 7.67 5.81 1.25
C MET A 88 8.85 5.98 0.29
N LEU A 89 8.64 5.68 -0.99
CA LEU A 89 9.63 5.89 -2.04
C LEU A 89 8.98 6.65 -3.20
N PRO A 90 9.68 7.64 -3.79
CA PRO A 90 9.22 8.30 -5.00
C PRO A 90 8.97 7.30 -6.12
N ASN A 91 7.83 7.42 -6.79
CA ASN A 91 7.54 6.58 -7.94
C ASN A 91 8.45 6.98 -9.12
N LYS A 92 9.38 6.09 -9.50
CA LYS A 92 10.37 6.32 -10.56
C LYS A 92 9.76 6.38 -11.98
N ASN A 93 8.49 6.01 -12.14
CA ASN A 93 7.82 5.89 -13.44
C ASN A 93 7.08 7.15 -13.91
N LEU A 94 7.30 8.31 -13.27
CA LEU A 94 6.63 9.57 -13.62
C LEU A 94 7.03 10.15 -15.00
N ASN A 95 8.03 9.56 -15.67
CA ASN A 95 8.55 10.05 -16.97
C ASN A 95 7.94 9.37 -18.20
N SER A 96 6.98 8.45 -18.07
CA SER A 96 6.45 7.65 -19.20
C SER A 96 4.99 7.91 -19.58
N SER A 97 4.39 9.03 -19.19
CA SER A 97 3.11 9.45 -19.77
C SER A 97 3.05 10.96 -19.89
N LYS A 98 3.36 11.44 -21.09
CA LYS A 98 2.98 12.73 -21.62
C LYS A 98 1.98 12.49 -22.74
#